data_AF-A0A2K3PC63-F1
#
_entry.id   AF-A0A2K3PC63-F1
#
_cell.length_a   1.000
_cell.length_b   1.000
_cell.length_c   1.000
_cell.angle_alpha   90.00
_cell.angle_beta   90.00
_cell.angle_gamma   90.00
#
_symmetry.space_group_name_H-M   'P 1'
#
loop_
_entity.id
_entity.type
_entity.pdbx_description
1 polymer ?
#
loop_
_entity_poly.entity_id
_entity_poly.type
_entity_poly.pdbx_seq_one_letter_code
_entity_poly.pdbx_strand_id
1 'polypeptide(L)'
;HVRRAAVLALSTFAHNKPNLIKGLLPDLLPLLYDQTIVKQELIRTVDLGPFKHTVDDGLELRKAAFECVDTLLDSCLDQLNPSSFIVPYLKSGLDDHYDVKMPCHLILSKLADKCPSAVLAVLDSLVDPLQKTINFKPKQDAVKQEVDRNEDMIRSALRAIASLNRISGGDCSAKFKSLMNEISKTQALWDKYYSIRNE
;
A
#
# COMPACT_ATOMS: atom_id res chain seq x y z
N HIS A 1 19.35 8.49 -6.60
CA HIS A 1 20.25 7.80 -5.63
C HIS A 1 20.32 8.47 -4.26
N VAL A 2 20.74 9.75 -4.12
CA VAL A 2 20.89 10.41 -2.81
C VAL A 2 19.59 10.42 -1.98
N ARG A 3 18.45 10.77 -2.59
CA ARG A 3 17.15 10.76 -1.89
C ARG A 3 16.78 9.39 -1.32
N ARG A 4 17.05 8.31 -2.08
CA ARG A 4 16.80 6.93 -1.62
C ARG A 4 17.69 6.59 -0.43
N ALA A 5 18.98 6.95 -0.48
CA ALA A 5 19.88 6.74 0.65
C ALA A 5 19.42 7.50 1.90
N ALA A 6 18.94 8.74 1.75
CA ALA A 6 18.39 9.52 2.85
C ALA A 6 17.13 8.89 3.45
N VAL A 7 16.21 8.37 2.63
CA VAL A 7 15.01 7.65 3.09
C VAL A 7 15.39 6.37 3.84
N LEU A 8 16.36 5.61 3.34
CA LEU A 8 16.85 4.39 4.02
C LEU A 8 17.54 4.73 5.35
N ALA A 9 18.29 5.82 5.40
CA ALA A 9 18.90 6.30 6.65
C ALA A 9 17.81 6.70 7.66
N LEU A 10 16.78 7.44 7.22
CA LEU A 10 15.63 7.80 8.06
C LEU A 10 14.93 6.55 8.62
N SER A 11 14.66 5.56 7.77
CA SER A 11 14.06 4.28 8.19
C SER A 11 14.94 3.55 9.23
N THR A 12 16.25 3.53 9.01
CA THR A 12 17.22 2.94 9.95
C THR A 12 17.19 3.65 11.31
N PHE A 13 17.11 4.99 11.33
CA PHE A 13 16.98 5.73 12.59
C PHE A 13 15.62 5.51 13.26
N ALA A 14 14.54 5.49 12.49
CA ALA A 14 13.19 5.22 13.00
C ALA A 14 13.13 3.85 13.70
N HIS A 15 13.72 2.83 13.09
CA HIS A 15 13.74 1.48 13.66
C HIS A 15 14.61 1.38 14.92
N ASN A 16 15.85 1.90 14.88
CA ASN A 16 16.84 1.63 15.93
C ASN A 16 16.83 2.66 17.07
N LYS A 17 16.62 3.94 16.75
CA LYS A 17 16.73 5.07 17.70
C LYS A 17 15.71 6.16 17.35
N PRO A 18 14.39 5.87 17.43
CA PRO A 18 13.35 6.81 17.00
C PRO A 18 13.43 8.18 17.70
N ASN A 19 13.81 8.20 18.98
CA ASN A 19 13.94 9.44 19.75
C ASN A 19 14.93 10.46 19.15
N LEU A 20 15.90 10.03 18.33
CA LEU A 20 16.82 10.94 17.66
C LEU A 20 16.17 11.73 16.51
N ILE A 21 15.09 11.19 15.93
CA ILE A 21 14.43 11.79 14.77
C ILE A 21 13.06 12.35 15.08
N LYS A 22 12.42 11.98 16.21
CA LYS A 22 11.05 12.41 16.57
C LYS A 22 10.85 13.93 16.43
N GLY A 23 11.76 14.73 16.99
CA GLY A 23 11.69 16.19 16.90
C GLY A 23 11.87 16.77 15.50
N LEU A 24 12.40 15.99 14.55
CA LEU A 24 12.62 16.37 13.15
C LEU A 24 11.50 15.90 12.22
N LEU A 25 10.66 14.96 12.66
CA LEU A 25 9.61 14.37 11.82
C LEU A 25 8.61 15.38 11.26
N PRO A 26 8.20 16.45 11.97
CA PRO A 26 7.32 17.46 11.40
C PRO A 26 7.85 18.08 10.09
N ASP A 27 9.18 18.28 10.00
CA ASP A 27 9.83 18.84 8.81
C ASP A 27 10.16 17.76 7.77
N LEU A 28 10.45 16.54 8.21
CA LEU A 28 10.86 15.43 7.34
C LEU A 28 9.67 14.72 6.67
N LEU A 29 8.52 14.62 7.34
CA LEU A 29 7.35 13.90 6.83
C LEU A 29 6.84 14.46 5.49
N PRO A 30 6.69 15.79 5.29
CA PRO A 30 6.31 16.35 4.00
C PRO A 30 7.28 15.96 2.88
N LEU A 31 8.59 15.97 3.16
CA LEU A 31 9.63 15.60 2.20
C LEU A 31 9.60 14.10 1.86
N LEU A 32 9.33 13.26 2.86
CA LEU A 32 9.16 11.82 2.70
C LEU A 32 7.92 11.51 1.85
N TYR A 33 6.79 12.14 2.14
CA TYR A 33 5.55 11.95 1.39
C TYR A 33 5.65 12.44 -0.06
N ASP A 34 6.42 13.50 -0.34
CA ASP A 34 6.73 13.88 -1.73
C ASP A 34 7.46 12.76 -2.49
N GLN A 35 8.24 11.92 -1.80
CA GLN A 35 8.93 10.80 -2.44
C GLN A 35 8.01 9.60 -2.72
N THR A 36 6.76 9.60 -2.25
CA THR A 36 5.76 8.56 -2.60
C THR A 36 4.99 8.88 -3.87
N ILE A 37 5.14 10.08 -4.43
CA ILE A 37 4.40 10.54 -5.61
C ILE A 37 5.04 9.99 -6.89
N VAL A 38 4.22 9.50 -7.82
CA VAL A 38 4.66 9.10 -9.16
C VAL A 38 5.09 10.34 -9.96
N LYS A 39 6.38 10.39 -10.29
CA LYS A 39 7.00 11.49 -11.06
C LYS A 39 7.09 11.09 -12.52
N GLN A 40 6.19 11.63 -13.35
CA GLN A 40 6.08 11.26 -14.77
C GLN A 40 7.37 11.57 -15.54
N GLU A 41 8.13 12.57 -15.11
CA GLU A 41 9.45 12.90 -15.65
C GLU A 41 10.51 11.81 -15.43
N LEU A 42 10.27 10.86 -14.53
CA LEU A 42 11.13 9.69 -14.28
C LEU A 42 10.64 8.41 -14.99
N ILE A 43 9.55 8.49 -15.74
CA ILE A 43 8.97 7.37 -16.47
C ILE A 43 9.26 7.56 -17.96
N ARG A 44 9.90 6.56 -18.57
CA ARG A 44 10.20 6.54 -20.01
C ARG A 44 9.79 5.21 -20.62
N THR A 45 9.26 5.25 -21.83
CA THR A 45 9.01 4.04 -22.61
C THR A 45 10.16 3.84 -23.59
N VAL A 46 10.87 2.73 -23.43
CA VAL A 46 11.91 2.27 -24.35
C VAL A 46 11.25 1.41 -25.42
N ASP A 47 11.40 1.80 -26.67
CA ASP A 47 10.92 1.04 -27.81
C ASP A 47 11.95 -0.05 -28.17
N LEU A 48 11.51 -1.30 -28.16
CA LEU A 48 12.29 -2.49 -28.49
C LEU A 48 11.75 -3.13 -29.79
N GLY A 49 11.18 -2.33 -30.70
CA GLY A 49 10.59 -2.76 -31.97
C GLY A 49 9.12 -3.16 -31.81
N PRO A 50 8.77 -4.45 -31.92
CA PRO A 50 7.39 -4.90 -31.66
C PRO A 50 6.99 -4.82 -30.18
N PHE A 51 7.95 -4.58 -29.28
CA PHE A 51 7.73 -4.49 -27.82
C PHE A 51 8.02 -3.09 -27.31
N LYS A 52 7.21 -2.63 -26.35
CA LYS A 52 7.47 -1.40 -25.58
C LYS A 52 7.74 -1.78 -24.14
N HIS A 53 8.82 -1.26 -23.57
CA HIS A 53 9.19 -1.48 -22.18
C HIS A 53 9.16 -0.15 -21.42
N THR A 54 8.29 -0.04 -20.43
CA THR A 54 8.24 1.14 -19.55
C THR A 54 9.25 0.99 -18.43
N VAL A 55 10.16 1.95 -18.34
CA VAL A 55 11.16 2.08 -17.28
C VAL A 55 10.74 3.21 -16.37
N ASP A 56 10.61 2.93 -15.08
CA ASP A 56 10.30 3.91 -14.04
C ASP A 56 11.49 4.03 -13.09
N ASP A 57 12.31 5.07 -13.31
CA ASP A 57 13.53 5.32 -12.54
C ASP A 57 13.21 5.81 -11.10
N GLY A 58 11.94 6.15 -10.81
CA GLY A 58 11.44 6.56 -9.50
C GLY A 58 10.90 5.42 -8.63
N LEU A 59 10.63 4.24 -9.21
CA LEU A 59 9.94 3.13 -8.55
C LEU A 59 10.61 2.72 -7.22
N GLU A 60 11.92 2.49 -7.25
CA GLU A 60 12.71 2.06 -6.09
C GLU A 60 12.73 3.10 -4.96
N LEU A 61 12.61 4.39 -5.29
CA LEU A 61 12.50 5.45 -4.30
C LEU A 61 11.11 5.47 -3.66
N ARG A 62 10.05 5.34 -4.47
CA ARG A 62 8.67 5.30 -3.95
C ARG A 62 8.46 4.14 -3.02
N LYS A 63 8.93 2.95 -3.40
CA LYS A 63 8.90 1.75 -2.55
C LYS A 63 9.58 2.00 -1.21
N ALA A 64 10.82 2.50 -1.22
CA ALA A 64 11.57 2.80 0.00
C ALA A 64 10.88 3.87 0.87
N ALA A 65 10.19 4.84 0.26
CA ALA A 65 9.43 5.85 0.99
C ALA A 65 8.25 5.24 1.74
N PHE A 66 7.47 4.36 1.11
CA PHE A 66 6.40 3.63 1.80
C PHE A 66 6.94 2.71 2.90
N GLU A 67 8.01 1.94 2.66
CA GLU A 67 8.65 1.10 3.69
C GLU A 67 9.15 1.92 4.89
N CYS A 68 9.63 3.14 4.65
CA CYS A 68 9.99 4.08 5.71
C CYS A 68 8.77 4.52 6.53
N VAL A 69 7.65 4.84 5.89
CA VAL A 69 6.39 5.15 6.59
C VAL A 69 5.91 3.96 7.40
N ASP A 70 5.98 2.75 6.86
CA ASP A 70 5.63 1.52 7.57
C ASP A 70 6.43 1.37 8.89
N THR A 71 7.73 1.67 8.84
CA THR A 71 8.61 1.66 10.02
C THR A 71 8.27 2.78 11.01
N LEU A 72 7.92 3.97 10.51
CA LEU A 72 7.51 5.11 11.35
C LEU A 72 6.18 4.85 12.06
N LEU A 73 5.26 4.11 11.46
CA LEU A 73 4.00 3.72 12.11
C LEU A 73 4.23 2.78 13.31
N ASP A 74 5.35 2.06 13.36
CA ASP A 74 5.71 1.22 14.51
C ASP A 74 6.41 1.97 15.62
N SER A 75 7.25 2.95 15.28
CA SER A 75 8.21 3.56 16.20
C SER A 75 7.88 5.00 16.60
N CYS A 76 7.11 5.71 15.77
CA CYS A 76 6.90 7.16 15.85
C CYS A 76 5.45 7.57 15.55
N LEU A 77 4.46 6.70 15.79
CA LEU A 77 3.05 6.97 15.47
C LEU A 77 2.54 8.30 16.06
N ASP A 78 3.04 8.69 17.23
CA ASP A 78 2.72 9.94 17.93
C ASP A 78 3.12 11.21 17.15
N GLN A 79 3.99 11.09 16.15
CA GLN A 79 4.44 12.19 15.30
C GLN A 79 3.75 12.21 13.94
N LEU A 80 2.92 11.21 13.62
CA LEU A 80 2.26 11.09 12.32
C LEU A 80 0.82 11.58 12.41
N ASN A 81 0.33 12.19 11.33
CA ASN A 81 -1.09 12.41 11.10
C ASN A 81 -1.59 11.36 10.10
N PRO A 82 -2.27 10.28 10.55
CA PRO A 82 -2.74 9.22 9.66
C PRO A 82 -3.67 9.72 8.57
N SER A 83 -4.58 10.65 8.89
CA SER A 83 -5.56 11.17 7.92
C SER A 83 -4.89 11.88 6.76
N SER A 84 -3.87 12.69 7.02
CA SER A 84 -3.09 13.39 5.99
C SER A 84 -2.24 12.45 5.13
N PHE A 85 -1.87 11.29 5.68
CA PHE A 85 -1.11 10.29 4.93
C PHE A 85 -2.00 9.39 4.08
N ILE A 86 -3.15 8.92 4.62
CA ILE A 86 -4.02 7.96 3.93
C ILE A 86 -4.51 8.55 2.59
N VAL A 87 -4.95 9.81 2.62
CA VAL A 87 -5.36 10.54 1.42
C VAL A 87 -4.53 11.83 1.32
N PRO A 88 -3.71 12.02 0.26
CA PRO A 88 -3.72 11.25 -1.00
C PRO A 88 -2.70 10.10 -1.10
N TYR A 89 -1.69 10.03 -0.22
CA TYR A 89 -0.46 9.28 -0.48
C TYR A 89 -0.67 7.76 -0.48
N LEU A 90 -1.22 7.19 0.60
CA LEU A 90 -1.46 5.74 0.66
C LEU A 90 -2.42 5.28 -0.44
N LYS A 91 -3.51 6.03 -0.65
CA LYS A 91 -4.46 5.74 -1.72
C LYS A 91 -3.78 5.67 -3.09
N SER A 92 -2.88 6.62 -3.39
CA SER A 92 -2.10 6.59 -4.64
C SER A 92 -1.21 5.35 -4.72
N GLY A 93 -0.57 4.96 -3.62
CA GLY A 93 0.30 3.78 -3.57
C GLY A 93 -0.45 2.45 -3.80
N LEU A 94 -1.72 2.36 -3.40
CA LEU A 94 -2.58 1.19 -3.66
C LEU A 94 -2.95 1.04 -5.15
N ASP A 95 -2.86 2.12 -5.94
CA ASP A 95 -3.07 2.11 -7.40
C ASP A 95 -1.74 2.08 -8.19
N ASP A 96 -0.58 2.10 -7.52
CA ASP A 96 0.75 2.16 -8.15
C ASP A 96 1.25 0.77 -8.63
N HIS A 97 2.53 0.66 -8.98
CA HIS A 97 3.21 -0.56 -9.38
C HIS A 97 3.14 -1.64 -8.29
N TYR A 98 3.23 -2.90 -8.73
CA TYR A 98 3.21 -4.09 -7.88
C TYR A 98 4.10 -3.95 -6.62
N ASP A 99 5.35 -3.54 -6.78
CA ASP A 99 6.31 -3.42 -5.67
C ASP A 99 5.97 -2.33 -4.65
N VAL A 100 5.13 -1.36 -5.03
CA VAL A 100 4.64 -0.29 -4.14
C VAL A 100 3.32 -0.69 -3.47
N LYS A 101 2.43 -1.41 -4.17
CA LYS A 101 1.18 -1.90 -3.59
C LYS A 101 1.41 -2.80 -2.38
N MET A 102 2.44 -3.66 -2.43
CA MET A 102 2.76 -4.58 -1.34
C MET A 102 2.98 -3.88 0.03
N PRO A 103 3.90 -2.91 0.16
CA PRO A 103 4.03 -2.16 1.42
C PRO A 103 2.79 -1.32 1.73
N CYS A 104 2.04 -0.83 0.74
CA CYS A 104 0.80 -0.10 0.98
C CYS A 104 -0.29 -0.97 1.64
N HIS A 105 -0.45 -2.23 1.25
CA HIS A 105 -1.37 -3.15 1.93
C HIS A 105 -0.97 -3.41 3.38
N LEU A 106 0.33 -3.55 3.64
CA LEU A 106 0.84 -3.72 5.00
C LEU A 106 0.56 -2.49 5.86
N ILE A 107 0.88 -1.30 5.35
CA ILE A 107 0.59 -0.03 6.03
C ILE A 107 -0.91 0.10 6.29
N LEU A 108 -1.75 -0.20 5.30
CA LEU A 108 -3.20 -0.11 5.47
C LEU A 108 -3.71 -1.05 6.57
N SER A 109 -3.16 -2.26 6.65
CA SER A 109 -3.49 -3.21 7.73
C SER A 109 -3.11 -2.64 9.10
N LYS A 110 -1.89 -2.09 9.23
CA LYS A 110 -1.44 -1.46 10.49
C LYS A 110 -2.28 -0.25 10.87
N LEU A 111 -2.68 0.57 9.89
CA LEU A 111 -3.53 1.74 10.12
C LEU A 111 -4.94 1.35 10.54
N ALA A 112 -5.48 0.24 10.01
CA ALA A 112 -6.77 -0.29 10.44
C ALA A 112 -6.76 -0.65 11.93
N ASP A 113 -5.65 -1.23 12.41
CA ASP A 113 -5.51 -1.64 13.81
C ASP A 113 -5.16 -0.46 14.74
N LYS A 114 -4.21 0.39 14.35
CA LYS A 114 -3.69 1.47 15.20
C LYS A 114 -4.50 2.77 15.13
N CYS A 115 -5.14 3.03 14.00
CA CYS A 115 -5.85 4.28 13.72
C CYS A 115 -7.21 4.05 13.04
N PRO A 116 -8.09 3.18 13.60
CA PRO A 116 -9.33 2.75 12.96
C PRO A 116 -10.24 3.92 12.56
N SER A 117 -10.34 4.96 13.38
CA SER A 117 -11.18 6.14 13.10
C SER A 117 -10.71 6.91 11.86
N ALA A 118 -9.39 7.06 11.66
CA ALA A 118 -8.84 7.76 10.51
C ALA A 118 -9.09 6.99 9.21
N VAL A 119 -8.98 5.65 9.26
CA VAL A 119 -9.26 4.77 8.13
C VAL A 119 -10.76 4.74 7.81
N LEU A 120 -11.60 4.61 8.84
CA LEU A 120 -13.06 4.55 8.68
C LEU A 120 -13.60 5.80 7.98
N ALA A 121 -13.07 6.98 8.30
CA ALA A 121 -13.46 8.25 7.69
C ALA A 121 -13.24 8.30 6.16
N VAL A 122 -12.36 7.47 5.61
CA VAL A 122 -12.01 7.46 4.18
C VAL A 122 -12.17 6.08 3.53
N LEU A 123 -12.82 5.13 4.22
CA LEU A 123 -12.94 3.73 3.82
C LEU A 123 -13.48 3.55 2.40
N ASP A 124 -14.52 4.31 2.03
CA ASP A 124 -15.12 4.27 0.68
C ASP A 124 -14.12 4.56 -0.44
N SER A 125 -13.13 5.42 -0.17
CA SER A 125 -12.11 5.81 -1.16
C SER A 125 -11.02 4.75 -1.36
N LEU A 126 -10.89 3.82 -0.41
CA LEU A 126 -9.89 2.75 -0.41
C LEU A 126 -10.42 1.45 -1.04
N VAL A 127 -11.74 1.32 -1.17
CA VAL A 127 -12.41 0.15 -1.76
C VAL A 127 -12.00 -0.06 -3.22
N ASP A 128 -12.04 1.00 -4.04
CA ASP A 128 -11.77 0.89 -5.48
C ASP A 128 -10.38 0.31 -5.80
N PRO A 129 -9.26 0.82 -5.24
CA PRO A 129 -7.94 0.25 -5.53
C PRO A 129 -7.77 -1.19 -5.01
N LEU A 130 -8.39 -1.54 -3.87
CA LEU A 130 -8.39 -2.91 -3.35
C LEU A 130 -9.17 -3.85 -4.26
N GLN A 131 -10.35 -3.42 -4.71
CA GLN A 131 -11.20 -4.19 -5.63
C GLN A 131 -10.50 -4.45 -6.97
N LYS A 132 -9.87 -3.42 -7.56
CA LYS A 132 -9.05 -3.58 -8.78
C LYS A 132 -7.96 -4.63 -8.59
N THR A 133 -7.36 -4.67 -7.41
CA THR A 133 -6.24 -5.58 -7.11
C THR A 133 -6.70 -7.02 -6.98
N ILE A 134 -7.79 -7.30 -6.24
CA ILE A 134 -8.31 -8.67 -6.09
C ILE A 134 -8.95 -9.22 -7.36
N ASN A 135 -9.46 -8.34 -8.23
CA ASN A 135 -10.09 -8.72 -9.49
C ASN A 135 -9.14 -8.75 -10.69
N PHE A 136 -7.86 -8.40 -10.49
CA PHE A 136 -6.88 -8.45 -11.57
C PHE A 136 -6.64 -9.90 -11.99
N LYS A 137 -6.80 -10.16 -13.29
CA LYS A 137 -6.52 -11.45 -13.92
C LYS A 137 -5.34 -11.30 -14.88
N PRO A 138 -4.24 -12.04 -14.68
CA PRO A 138 -3.15 -12.11 -15.65
C PRO A 138 -3.68 -12.57 -17.01
N LYS A 139 -2.94 -12.24 -18.08
CA LYS A 139 -3.27 -12.72 -19.42
C LYS A 139 -3.14 -14.24 -19.50
N GLN A 140 -3.81 -14.87 -20.47
CA GLN A 140 -3.77 -16.33 -20.64
C GLN A 140 -2.37 -16.87 -20.99
N ASP A 141 -1.54 -16.03 -21.62
CA ASP A 141 -0.15 -16.28 -21.98
C ASP A 141 0.85 -15.81 -20.92
N ALA A 142 0.37 -15.36 -19.75
CA ALA A 142 1.23 -14.92 -18.66
C ALA A 142 2.11 -16.07 -18.18
N VAL A 143 3.40 -15.78 -17.98
CA VAL A 143 4.35 -16.77 -17.46
C VAL A 143 4.02 -17.10 -16.01
N LYS A 144 4.40 -18.31 -15.55
CA LYS A 144 4.11 -18.78 -14.18
C LYS A 144 4.50 -17.76 -13.10
N GLN A 145 5.65 -17.09 -13.26
CA GLN A 145 6.11 -16.06 -12.33
C GLN A 145 5.14 -14.87 -12.22
N GLU A 146 4.51 -14.44 -13.31
CA GLU A 146 3.53 -13.36 -13.31
C GLU A 146 2.23 -13.77 -12.62
N VAL A 147 1.82 -15.03 -12.82
CA VAL A 147 0.65 -15.61 -12.15
C VAL A 147 0.89 -15.72 -10.65
N ASP A 148 2.01 -16.31 -10.23
CA ASP A 148 2.38 -16.45 -8.81
C ASP A 148 2.48 -15.07 -8.14
N ARG A 149 3.08 -14.09 -8.83
CA ARG A 149 3.17 -12.70 -8.38
C ARG A 149 1.79 -12.08 -8.16
N ASN A 150 0.85 -12.30 -9.08
CA ASN A 150 -0.53 -11.83 -8.91
C ASN A 150 -1.23 -12.50 -7.73
N GLU A 151 -1.05 -13.81 -7.55
CA GLU A 151 -1.63 -14.55 -6.44
C GLU A 151 -1.14 -14.02 -5.08
N ASP A 152 0.14 -13.67 -4.97
CA ASP A 152 0.72 -13.03 -3.78
C ASP A 152 0.12 -11.64 -3.53
N MET A 153 -0.10 -10.87 -4.60
CA MET A 153 -0.75 -9.55 -4.53
C MET A 153 -2.19 -9.66 -4.02
N ILE A 154 -2.97 -10.60 -4.56
CA ILE A 154 -4.35 -10.85 -4.12
C ILE A 154 -4.37 -11.22 -2.63
N ARG A 155 -3.47 -12.12 -2.19
CA ARG A 155 -3.37 -12.49 -0.76
C ARG A 155 -2.99 -11.29 0.12
N SER A 156 -2.08 -10.43 -0.33
CA SER A 156 -1.71 -9.20 0.37
C SER A 156 -2.89 -8.23 0.50
N ALA A 157 -3.65 -8.00 -0.58
CA ALA A 157 -4.84 -7.17 -0.56
C ALA A 157 -5.95 -7.73 0.36
N LEU A 158 -6.17 -9.06 0.32
CA LEU A 158 -7.15 -9.72 1.19
C LEU A 158 -6.79 -9.61 2.67
N ARG A 159 -5.49 -9.61 3.04
CA ARG A 159 -5.05 -9.32 4.43
C ARG A 159 -5.40 -7.89 4.86
N ALA A 160 -5.20 -6.91 3.99
CA ALA A 160 -5.61 -5.55 4.25
C ALA A 160 -7.14 -5.45 4.41
N ILE A 161 -7.90 -6.06 3.51
CA ILE A 161 -9.38 -6.11 3.58
C ILE A 161 -9.84 -6.79 4.88
N ALA A 162 -9.20 -7.89 5.30
CA ALA A 162 -9.54 -8.57 6.54
C ALA A 162 -9.31 -7.66 7.76
N SER A 163 -8.24 -6.87 7.77
CA SER A 163 -7.96 -5.88 8.81
C SER A 163 -9.01 -4.76 8.81
N LEU A 164 -9.40 -4.26 7.64
CA LEU A 164 -10.49 -3.28 7.50
C LEU A 164 -11.83 -3.82 8.00
N ASN A 165 -12.14 -5.08 7.73
CA ASN A 165 -13.38 -5.72 8.16
C ASN A 165 -13.45 -5.94 9.68
N ARG A 166 -12.32 -5.88 10.39
CA ARG A 166 -12.27 -5.92 11.87
C ARG A 166 -12.56 -4.56 12.51
N ILE A 167 -12.51 -3.47 11.75
CA ILE A 167 -12.82 -2.12 12.27
C ILE A 167 -14.31 -2.06 12.65
N SER A 168 -14.58 -1.73 13.91
CA SER A 168 -15.94 -1.45 14.37
C SER A 168 -16.51 -0.25 13.60
N GLY A 169 -17.66 -0.44 12.94
CA GLY A 169 -18.27 0.56 12.07
C GLY A 169 -17.93 0.43 10.58
N GLY A 170 -17.12 -0.56 10.16
CA GLY A 170 -16.89 -0.87 8.74
C GLY A 170 -18.19 -1.13 7.96
N ASP A 171 -19.22 -1.60 8.65
CA ASP A 171 -20.58 -1.76 8.12
C ASP A 171 -21.26 -0.45 7.70
N CYS A 172 -20.77 0.71 8.13
CA CYS A 172 -21.32 2.00 7.69
C CYS A 172 -20.98 2.30 6.22
N SER A 173 -19.93 1.68 5.67
CA SER A 173 -19.55 1.83 4.27
C SER A 173 -20.35 0.87 3.38
N ALA A 174 -21.27 1.43 2.57
CA ALA A 174 -22.01 0.64 1.58
C ALA A 174 -21.08 0.04 0.52
N LYS A 175 -20.02 0.78 0.12
CA LYS A 175 -19.01 0.30 -0.84
C LYS A 175 -18.23 -0.89 -0.28
N PHE A 176 -17.76 -0.80 0.96
CA PHE A 176 -17.01 -1.88 1.59
C PHE A 176 -17.88 -3.12 1.81
N LYS A 177 -19.15 -2.94 2.21
CA LYS A 177 -20.13 -4.05 2.27
C LYS A 177 -20.31 -4.73 0.91
N SER A 178 -20.40 -3.96 -0.18
CA SER A 178 -20.48 -4.52 -1.52
C SER A 178 -19.24 -5.34 -1.87
N LEU A 179 -18.05 -4.84 -1.55
CA LEU A 179 -16.79 -5.55 -1.75
C LEU A 179 -16.76 -6.88 -0.97
N MET A 180 -17.17 -6.88 0.29
CA MET A 180 -17.23 -8.09 1.11
C MET A 180 -18.21 -9.13 0.54
N ASN A 181 -19.37 -8.69 0.05
CA ASN A 181 -20.34 -9.56 -0.61
C ASN A 181 -19.81 -10.17 -1.92
N GLU A 182 -18.99 -9.42 -2.67
CA GLU A 182 -18.33 -9.92 -3.88
C GLU A 182 -17.29 -10.99 -3.55
N ILE A 183 -16.48 -10.75 -2.52
CA ILE A 183 -15.48 -11.71 -2.03
C ILE A 183 -16.17 -13.00 -1.57
N SER A 184 -17.28 -12.91 -0.82
CA SER A 184 -18.01 -14.09 -0.34
C SER A 184 -18.71 -14.89 -1.45
N LYS A 185 -19.08 -14.24 -2.55
CA LYS A 185 -19.69 -14.90 -3.72
C LYS A 185 -18.66 -15.61 -4.60
N THR A 186 -17.40 -15.20 -4.53
CA THR A 186 -16.33 -15.74 -5.36
C THR A 186 -15.57 -16.80 -4.58
N GLN A 187 -15.86 -18.08 -4.83
CA GLN A 187 -15.30 -19.20 -4.05
C GLN A 187 -13.77 -19.11 -3.88
N ALA A 188 -13.04 -18.88 -4.98
CA ALA A 188 -11.58 -18.79 -4.96
C ALA A 188 -11.05 -17.63 -4.09
N LEU A 189 -11.75 -16.50 -4.04
CA LEU A 189 -11.38 -15.38 -3.16
C LEU A 189 -11.79 -15.66 -1.72
N TRP A 190 -12.97 -16.25 -1.52
CA TRP A 190 -13.48 -16.61 -0.21
C TRP A 190 -12.57 -17.63 0.51
N ASP A 191 -12.11 -18.66 -0.19
CA ASP A 191 -11.21 -19.67 0.37
C ASP A 191 -9.89 -19.03 0.86
N LYS A 192 -9.33 -18.13 0.05
CA LYS A 192 -8.12 -17.36 0.42
C LYS A 192 -8.38 -16.44 1.62
N TYR A 193 -9.50 -15.70 1.59
CA TYR A 193 -9.89 -14.79 2.66
C TYR A 193 -10.12 -15.54 3.98
N TYR A 194 -10.76 -16.70 3.92
CA TYR A 194 -11.01 -17.56 5.08
C TYR A 194 -9.70 -18.11 5.66
N SER A 195 -8.76 -18.55 4.81
CA SER A 195 -7.41 -18.96 5.25
C SER A 195 -6.71 -17.82 6.00
N ILE A 196 -6.67 -16.62 5.41
CA ILE A 196 -6.04 -15.44 5.98
C ILE A 196 -6.65 -15.05 7.33
N ARG A 197 -7.97 -15.16 7.48
CA ARG A 197 -8.65 -14.79 8.73
C ARG A 197 -8.27 -15.72 9.90
N ASN A 198 -7.86 -16.96 9.61
CA ASN A 198 -7.52 -17.99 10.59
C ASN A 198 -5.99 -18.15 10.79
N GLU A 199 -5.16 -17.37 10.07
CA GLU A 199 -3.74 -17.15 10.36
C GLU A 199 -3.58 -16.25 11.60
#